data_AF-A0A8F6YEE4-F1
#
_entry.id   AF-A0A8F6YEE4-F1
#
_cell.length_a   1.000
_cell.length_b   1.000
_cell.length_c   1.000
_cell.angle_alpha   90.00
_cell.angle_beta   90.00
_cell.angle_gamma   90.00
#
_symmetry.space_group_name_H-M   'P 1'
#
loop_
_entity.id
_entity.type
_entity.pdbx_description
1 polymer ?
#
loop_
_entity_poly.entity_id
_entity_poly.type
_entity_poly.pdbx_seq_one_letter_code
_entity_poly.pdbx_strand_id
1 'polypeptide(L)'
;MSISFWWIIGGLAFFILAVCSRKQSKSDQTRKQHNESLSSIKVTKPKGLSSSQQRGLRSPAVHGWEVHRFGDNAPVGDWVQWKIGSGWFEVKGLFHRTEEAREFLRLAARADARGEPFGALLNPEPDNEHDKNAMQVVGILGSHQAPTSRVFLGYVPANVAAKVAGFPDGMPIAVELKKSRIGEVDVILNCAGLWPPAKQRREVGLETAPPKPFTKVDENALQKLDALIERMNAMPALTVKQAVTRQKMNRIDFIEDDEATIQRKMAELEADRSSSVLEDPGGIKQYDNDLAKQVEIVNEGLDGWERSGMTPAPYYSYRIAVILSKQKEVEREKDFLAAWCRHFSEVGIGQRYADLVERARKKGAFPVA
;
A
#
# COMPACT_ATOMS: atom_id res chain seq x y z
N MET A 1 55.37 35.01 32.77
CA MET A 1 55.93 35.61 31.54
C MET A 1 54.89 35.39 30.45
N SER A 2 54.05 36.39 30.16
CA SER A 2 54.17 37.30 28.99
C SER A 2 54.03 36.53 27.67
N ILE A 3 53.14 36.76 26.69
CA ILE A 3 52.44 37.93 26.09
C ILE A 3 51.37 37.27 25.16
N SER A 4 50.06 37.55 25.19
CA SER A 4 49.29 38.70 24.68
C SER A 4 49.29 38.93 23.14
N PHE A 5 48.09 38.94 22.56
CA PHE A 5 47.53 39.97 21.65
C PHE A 5 47.86 40.09 20.13
N TRP A 6 46.74 40.08 19.35
CA TRP A 6 46.34 40.93 18.19
C TRP A 6 47.09 40.79 16.85
N TRP A 7 46.45 40.82 15.67
CA TRP A 7 45.68 41.89 14.98
C TRP A 7 44.66 41.26 13.98
N ILE A 8 43.45 41.76 13.65
CA ILE A 8 42.91 43.06 13.17
C ILE A 8 42.92 43.30 11.63
N ILE A 9 41.69 43.32 11.07
CA ILE A 9 41.04 44.25 10.10
C ILE A 9 41.63 44.54 8.70
N GLY A 10 40.75 44.48 7.69
CA GLY A 10 40.76 45.33 6.48
C GLY A 10 40.07 44.64 5.29
N GLY A 11 39.15 45.21 4.50
CA GLY A 11 38.65 46.57 4.36
C GLY A 11 37.71 46.69 3.14
N LEU A 12 36.90 47.74 3.14
CA LEU A 12 35.93 48.29 2.16
C LEU A 12 36.35 48.25 0.67
N ALA A 13 35.45 47.91 -0.27
CA ALA A 13 34.50 48.76 -1.05
C ALA A 13 35.12 49.65 -2.15
N PHE A 14 34.62 49.56 -3.41
CA PHE A 14 33.97 50.69 -4.15
C PHE A 14 33.76 50.51 -5.69
N PHE A 15 32.68 51.17 -6.15
CA PHE A 15 32.30 51.77 -7.47
C PHE A 15 32.10 50.86 -8.72
N ILE A 16 30.95 50.76 -9.44
CA ILE A 16 29.88 51.67 -9.96
C ILE A 16 30.09 52.10 -11.43
N LEU A 17 29.03 51.86 -12.24
CA LEU A 17 28.60 52.46 -13.53
C LEU A 17 29.41 52.18 -14.81
N ALA A 18 28.87 52.23 -16.03
CA ALA A 18 27.56 51.98 -16.65
C ALA A 18 27.68 52.40 -18.15
N VAL A 19 26.62 52.09 -18.91
CA VAL A 19 26.13 52.81 -20.10
C VAL A 19 26.63 52.39 -21.49
N CYS A 20 25.71 51.69 -22.17
CA CYS A 20 25.19 51.89 -23.53
C CYS A 20 26.12 51.96 -24.75
N SER A 21 25.78 51.17 -25.79
CA SER A 21 25.18 51.75 -27.01
C SER A 21 24.56 50.71 -27.97
N ARG A 22 23.50 51.18 -28.62
CA ARG A 22 22.57 50.57 -29.59
C ARG A 22 23.15 50.42 -31.02
N LYS A 23 22.58 49.46 -31.78
CA LYS A 23 22.02 49.57 -33.18
C LYS A 23 21.56 48.14 -33.58
N GLN A 24 20.30 47.75 -33.82
CA GLN A 24 19.13 48.23 -34.59
C GLN A 24 19.16 47.90 -36.10
N SER A 25 18.30 46.95 -36.53
CA SER A 25 17.58 46.86 -37.83
C SER A 25 16.62 45.65 -37.78
N LYS A 26 15.29 45.83 -37.60
CA LYS A 26 14.20 45.85 -38.62
C LYS A 26 14.17 44.54 -39.47
N SER A 27 13.07 43.78 -39.55
CA SER A 27 11.70 44.22 -39.87
C SER A 27 10.58 43.26 -39.39
N ASP A 28 9.51 43.87 -38.86
CA ASP A 28 8.07 43.65 -39.11
C ASP A 28 7.47 42.24 -39.29
N GLN A 29 6.65 41.82 -38.32
CA GLN A 29 5.20 41.78 -38.56
C GLN A 29 4.35 41.84 -37.27
N THR A 30 3.45 42.80 -37.31
CA THR A 30 2.43 43.27 -36.39
C THR A 30 1.36 42.22 -36.07
N ARG A 31 1.09 41.94 -34.77
CA ARG A 31 -0.28 42.08 -34.21
C ARG A 31 -0.28 42.17 -32.67
N LYS A 32 -0.75 43.34 -32.21
CA LYS A 32 -1.44 43.71 -30.96
C LYS A 32 -1.98 42.52 -30.13
N GLN A 33 -2.02 42.52 -28.80
CA GLN A 33 -2.01 43.59 -27.79
C GLN A 33 -1.83 42.95 -26.39
N HIS A 34 -1.17 43.68 -25.48
CA HIS A 34 -1.40 43.80 -24.01
C HIS A 34 -2.12 42.64 -23.27
N ASN A 35 -1.63 42.11 -22.14
CA ASN A 35 -1.20 42.87 -20.98
C ASN A 35 -0.38 42.01 -19.99
N GLU A 36 0.65 42.65 -19.46
CA GLU A 36 1.23 42.57 -18.11
C GLU A 36 1.34 41.23 -17.35
N SER A 37 2.60 40.98 -17.03
CA SER A 37 3.12 40.10 -15.99
C SER A 37 2.50 40.38 -14.62
N LEU A 38 1.89 39.35 -14.03
CA LEU A 38 1.79 39.21 -12.59
C LEU A 38 2.44 37.89 -12.17
N SER A 39 3.30 38.03 -11.17
CA SER A 39 3.99 36.99 -10.44
C SER A 39 3.03 35.87 -10.01
N SER A 40 3.38 34.63 -10.35
CA SER A 40 2.65 33.45 -9.89
C SER A 40 2.93 33.20 -8.41
N ILE A 41 2.22 33.92 -7.53
CA ILE A 41 2.00 33.48 -6.16
C ILE A 41 1.20 32.18 -6.28
N LYS A 42 1.80 31.07 -5.86
CA LYS A 42 1.09 29.79 -5.70
C LYS A 42 0.01 30.00 -4.65
N VAL A 43 -1.22 30.23 -5.12
CA VAL A 43 -2.42 30.15 -4.30
C VAL A 43 -2.56 28.69 -3.86
N THR A 44 -2.20 28.42 -2.60
CA THR A 44 -2.63 27.23 -1.89
C THR A 44 -4.14 27.15 -1.97
N LYS A 45 -4.66 26.17 -2.71
CA LYS A 45 -6.09 25.83 -2.68
C LYS A 45 -6.51 25.69 -1.21
N PRO A 46 -7.64 26.29 -0.79
CA PRO A 46 -8.17 26.01 0.53
C PRO A 46 -8.42 24.50 0.61
N LYS A 47 -7.81 23.85 1.61
CA LYS A 47 -8.15 22.48 1.99
C LYS A 47 -9.66 22.49 2.25
N GLY A 48 -10.41 21.78 1.42
CA GLY A 48 -11.83 21.55 1.66
C GLY A 48 -12.00 20.96 3.07
N LEU A 49 -13.09 21.37 3.73
CA LEU A 49 -13.51 20.88 5.04
C LEU A 49 -13.34 19.35 5.09
N SER A 50 -12.56 18.87 6.06
CA SER A 50 -12.28 17.45 6.18
C SER A 50 -13.57 16.69 6.46
N SER A 51 -13.66 15.43 5.99
CA SER A 51 -14.85 14.59 6.13
C SER A 51 -15.26 14.30 7.58
N SER A 52 -14.50 14.75 8.58
CA SER A 52 -14.87 14.66 10.00
C SER A 52 -15.97 15.67 10.38
N GLN A 53 -16.05 16.84 9.73
CA GLN A 53 -17.08 17.85 10.05
C GLN A 53 -18.50 17.48 9.57
N GLN A 54 -18.64 16.46 8.71
CA GLN A 54 -19.97 15.98 8.26
C GLN A 54 -20.53 14.81 9.09
N ARG A 55 -19.81 14.32 10.12
CA ARG A 55 -20.29 13.22 11.00
C ARG A 55 -20.67 13.73 12.39
N GLY A 56 -21.49 14.76 12.45
CA GLY A 56 -22.11 15.28 13.68
C GLY A 56 -23.51 14.72 13.98
N LEU A 57 -23.98 13.69 13.25
CA LEU A 57 -25.27 13.07 13.51
C LEU A 57 -25.07 11.77 14.29
N ARG A 58 -25.48 11.84 15.57
CA ARG A 58 -25.58 10.74 16.55
C ARG A 58 -25.84 9.40 15.85
N SER A 59 -24.86 8.51 15.86
CA SER A 59 -25.12 7.11 15.58
C SER A 59 -26.09 6.60 16.65
N PRO A 60 -27.17 5.87 16.29
CA PRO A 60 -28.09 5.32 17.28
C PRO A 60 -27.30 4.40 18.22
N ALA A 61 -27.59 4.50 19.52
CA ALA A 61 -27.01 3.64 20.55
C ALA A 61 -27.42 2.19 20.25
N VAL A 62 -26.56 1.46 19.55
CA VAL A 62 -26.71 0.02 19.38
C VAL A 62 -26.31 -0.59 20.73
N HIS A 63 -27.31 -0.81 21.58
CA HIS A 63 -27.23 -1.58 22.84
C HIS A 63 -26.25 -1.00 23.89
N GLY A 64 -26.60 0.08 24.59
CA GLY A 64 -25.90 0.50 25.83
C GLY A 64 -24.42 0.92 25.69
N TRP A 65 -23.84 0.87 24.49
CA TRP A 65 -22.46 1.28 24.22
C TRP A 65 -22.41 2.71 23.68
N GLU A 66 -21.62 3.55 24.35
CA GLU A 66 -21.17 4.83 23.83
C GLU A 66 -19.97 4.57 22.88
N VAL A 67 -20.06 5.00 21.62
CA VAL A 67 -19.05 4.71 20.60
C VAL A 67 -18.44 6.00 20.08
N HIS A 68 -17.13 6.14 20.18
CA HIS A 68 -16.38 7.26 19.60
C HIS A 68 -15.49 6.77 18.47
N ARG A 69 -15.45 7.54 17.38
CA ARG A 69 -14.49 7.38 16.28
C ARG A 69 -13.68 8.65 16.24
N PHE A 70 -12.37 8.52 16.46
CA PHE A 70 -11.49 9.67 16.57
C PHE A 70 -11.00 10.11 15.19
N GLY A 71 -10.81 11.41 15.01
CA GLY A 71 -10.10 12.01 13.87
C GLY A 71 -8.59 11.73 13.89
N ASP A 72 -7.85 12.53 13.12
CA ASP A 72 -6.39 12.47 13.09
C ASP A 72 -5.82 13.02 14.39
N ASN A 73 -5.18 12.14 15.16
CA ASN A 73 -4.51 12.47 16.42
C ASN A 73 -3.11 11.85 16.50
N ALA A 74 -2.48 11.62 15.34
CA ALA A 74 -1.10 11.22 15.30
C ALA A 74 -0.18 12.37 15.77
N PRO A 75 1.00 12.06 16.34
CA PRO A 75 1.99 13.09 16.62
C PRO A 75 2.46 13.77 15.32
N VAL A 76 3.01 14.97 15.44
CA VAL A 76 3.56 15.71 14.30
C VAL A 76 4.63 14.87 13.58
N GLY A 77 4.47 14.68 12.28
CA GLY A 77 5.38 13.91 11.44
C GLY A 77 4.63 13.19 10.32
N ASP A 78 5.37 12.61 9.38
CA ASP A 78 4.78 11.67 8.44
C ASP A 78 4.77 10.29 9.10
N TRP A 79 3.60 9.68 9.18
CA TRP A 79 3.42 8.37 9.77
C TRP A 79 2.71 7.46 8.80
N VAL A 80 3.07 6.18 8.83
CA VAL A 80 2.28 5.12 8.21
C VAL A 80 1.98 4.07 9.26
N GLN A 81 0.88 3.37 9.08
CA GLN A 81 0.54 2.24 9.92
C GLN A 81 1.61 1.14 9.80
N TRP A 82 2.02 0.56 10.92
CA TRP A 82 2.97 -0.55 10.91
C TRP A 82 2.37 -1.80 10.24
N LYS A 83 3.21 -2.74 9.83
CA LYS A 83 2.78 -3.98 9.16
C LYS A 83 2.58 -5.16 10.13
N ILE A 84 2.46 -4.91 11.42
CA ILE A 84 2.20 -5.95 12.42
C ILE A 84 0.71 -6.29 12.43
N GLY A 85 0.36 -7.50 11.96
CA GLY A 85 -1.05 -7.94 11.89
C GLY A 85 -1.84 -7.07 10.92
N SER A 86 -3.03 -6.61 11.34
CA SER A 86 -3.80 -5.61 10.57
C SER A 86 -3.20 -4.20 10.69
N GLY A 87 -2.23 -3.99 11.57
CA GLY A 87 -1.68 -2.70 11.99
C GLY A 87 -2.51 -1.95 13.03
N TRP A 88 -3.66 -2.49 13.41
CA TRP A 88 -4.45 -2.05 14.55
C TRP A 88 -4.30 -3.04 15.70
N PHE A 89 -4.49 -2.57 16.93
CA PHE A 89 -4.53 -3.40 18.11
C PHE A 89 -5.54 -2.87 19.12
N GLU A 90 -6.07 -3.78 19.94
CA GLU A 90 -6.93 -3.45 21.07
C GLU A 90 -6.06 -3.35 22.32
N VAL A 91 -6.16 -2.24 23.04
CA VAL A 91 -5.41 -2.01 24.28
C VAL A 91 -5.86 -3.02 25.35
N LYS A 92 -4.90 -3.64 26.04
CA LYS A 92 -5.15 -4.64 27.09
C LYS A 92 -5.02 -4.05 28.48
N GLY A 93 -5.71 -4.64 29.45
CA GLY A 93 -5.67 -4.18 30.84
C GLY A 93 -6.54 -2.95 31.15
N LEU A 94 -7.36 -2.48 30.22
CA LEU A 94 -8.32 -1.38 30.43
C LEU A 94 -9.27 -1.65 31.60
N PHE A 95 -9.65 -2.91 31.81
CA PHE A 95 -10.58 -3.32 32.88
C PHE A 95 -10.06 -3.05 34.30
N HIS A 96 -8.74 -2.90 34.47
CA HIS A 96 -8.14 -2.54 35.76
C HIS A 96 -8.21 -1.03 36.05
N ARG A 97 -8.66 -0.22 35.08
CA ARG A 97 -8.60 1.26 35.08
C ARG A 97 -9.83 1.85 34.39
N THR A 98 -10.97 1.20 34.58
CA THR A 98 -12.16 1.41 33.77
C THR A 98 -12.66 2.86 33.85
N GLU A 99 -12.69 3.45 35.05
CA GLU A 99 -13.22 4.81 35.22
C GLU A 99 -12.29 5.88 34.65
N GLU A 100 -10.98 5.79 34.90
CA GLU A 100 -10.00 6.73 34.35
C GLU A 100 -9.94 6.64 32.82
N ALA A 101 -10.02 5.42 32.26
CA ALA A 101 -10.09 5.21 30.82
C ALA A 101 -11.38 5.78 30.23
N ARG A 102 -12.54 5.59 30.89
CA ARG A 102 -13.83 6.17 30.46
C ARG A 102 -13.77 7.68 30.40
N GLU A 103 -13.31 8.29 31.49
CA GLU A 103 -13.22 9.74 31.60
C GLU A 103 -12.29 10.29 30.52
N PHE A 104 -11.10 9.71 30.38
CA PHE A 104 -10.16 10.11 29.33
C PHE A 104 -10.78 10.01 27.94
N LEU A 105 -11.41 8.88 27.59
CA LEU A 105 -11.96 8.66 26.25
C LEU A 105 -13.10 9.62 25.91
N ARG A 106 -13.92 9.99 26.91
CA ARG A 106 -14.96 11.03 26.75
C ARG A 106 -14.36 12.42 26.57
N LEU A 107 -13.31 12.75 27.33
CA LEU A 107 -12.60 14.02 27.18
C LEU A 107 -11.89 14.11 25.82
N ALA A 108 -11.25 13.03 25.37
CA ALA A 108 -10.64 12.91 24.05
C ALA A 108 -11.68 13.07 22.94
N ALA A 109 -12.86 12.47 23.06
CA ALA A 109 -13.93 12.62 22.07
C ALA A 109 -14.47 14.07 22.01
N ARG A 110 -14.51 14.77 23.15
CA ARG A 110 -14.86 16.20 23.19
C ARG A 110 -13.77 17.06 22.57
N ALA A 111 -12.49 16.77 22.84
CA ALA A 111 -11.36 17.46 22.22
C ALA A 111 -11.39 17.30 20.70
N ASP A 112 -11.60 16.08 20.20
CA ASP A 112 -11.76 15.78 18.77
C ASP A 112 -12.89 16.60 18.13
N ALA A 113 -14.06 16.62 18.76
CA ALA A 113 -15.20 17.39 18.28
C ALA A 113 -14.94 18.91 18.24
N ARG A 114 -14.04 19.42 19.08
CA ARG A 114 -13.62 20.83 19.11
C ARG A 114 -12.38 21.12 18.24
N GLY A 115 -11.76 20.10 17.64
CA GLY A 115 -10.49 20.25 16.94
C GLY A 115 -9.31 20.60 17.86
N GLU A 116 -9.43 20.27 19.16
CA GLU A 116 -8.35 20.44 20.13
C GLU A 116 -7.37 19.27 20.07
N PRO A 117 -6.07 19.49 20.37
CA PRO A 117 -5.09 18.41 20.38
C PRO A 117 -5.38 17.36 21.45
N PHE A 118 -5.26 16.09 21.06
CA PHE A 118 -5.30 14.91 21.93
C PHE A 118 -4.50 13.78 21.25
N GLY A 119 -4.35 12.64 21.91
CA GLY A 119 -3.68 11.48 21.31
C GLY A 119 -3.29 10.42 22.33
N ALA A 120 -2.26 9.65 22.01
CA ALA A 120 -1.64 8.73 22.95
C ALA A 120 -0.13 8.58 22.69
N LEU A 121 0.58 8.13 23.72
CA LEU A 121 2.00 7.84 23.71
C LEU A 121 2.22 6.34 23.99
N LEU A 122 3.30 5.81 23.44
CA LEU A 122 3.81 4.48 23.77
C LEU A 122 5.01 4.63 24.71
N ASN A 123 4.98 3.98 25.87
CA ASN A 123 6.07 4.01 26.84
C ASN A 123 6.57 2.58 27.11
N PRO A 124 7.76 2.19 26.57
CA PRO A 124 8.36 0.89 26.84
C PRO A 124 8.70 0.70 28.34
N GLU A 125 8.49 -0.50 28.86
CA GLU A 125 8.83 -0.88 30.24
C GLU A 125 9.75 -2.12 30.23
N PRO A 126 11.05 -1.93 29.96
CA PRO A 126 12.00 -3.04 29.86
C PRO A 126 12.18 -3.82 31.18
N ASP A 127 11.91 -3.16 32.31
CA ASP A 127 12.04 -3.73 33.65
C ASP A 127 10.73 -4.38 34.17
N ASN A 128 9.72 -4.54 33.31
CA ASN A 128 8.46 -5.17 33.70
C ASN A 128 8.66 -6.67 34.04
N GLU A 129 8.21 -7.08 35.23
CA GLU A 129 8.42 -8.43 35.78
C GLU A 129 7.76 -9.56 34.95
N HIS A 130 6.76 -9.24 34.14
CA HIS A 130 5.98 -10.23 33.39
C HIS A 130 6.36 -10.31 31.90
N ASP A 131 6.70 -9.17 31.28
CA ASP A 131 7.10 -9.10 29.88
C ASP A 131 8.10 -7.96 29.67
N LYS A 132 9.36 -8.29 29.38
CA LYS A 132 10.42 -7.31 29.07
C LYS A 132 10.12 -6.43 27.85
N ASN A 133 9.16 -6.81 27.01
CA ASN A 133 8.72 -6.02 25.87
C ASN A 133 7.44 -5.22 26.19
N ALA A 134 6.97 -5.22 27.44
CA ALA A 134 5.77 -4.51 27.84
C ALA A 134 5.84 -3.05 27.41
N MET A 135 4.73 -2.55 26.88
CA MET A 135 4.63 -1.19 26.34
C MET A 135 3.30 -0.59 26.75
N GLN A 136 3.37 0.44 27.56
CA GLN A 136 2.20 1.17 28.04
C GLN A 136 1.63 2.05 26.94
N VAL A 137 0.31 2.16 26.93
CA VAL A 137 -0.47 3.12 26.16
C VAL A 137 -0.91 4.21 27.12
N VAL A 138 -0.37 5.41 26.95
CA VAL A 138 -0.66 6.57 27.79
C VAL A 138 -1.48 7.57 26.96
N GLY A 139 -2.75 7.73 27.28
CA GLY A 139 -3.61 8.74 26.68
C GLY A 139 -3.16 10.14 27.06
N ILE A 140 -3.23 11.08 26.11
CA ILE A 140 -2.88 12.48 26.34
C ILE A 140 -3.99 13.43 25.89
N LEU A 141 -4.17 14.50 26.65
CA LEU A 141 -4.92 15.69 26.23
C LEU A 141 -3.93 16.84 26.02
N GLY A 142 -4.18 17.69 25.03
CA GLY A 142 -3.22 18.71 24.59
C GLY A 142 -2.21 18.18 23.57
N SER A 143 -1.19 18.99 23.29
CA SER A 143 -0.21 18.68 22.24
C SER A 143 0.68 17.50 22.63
N HIS A 144 1.16 16.72 21.65
CA HIS A 144 2.11 15.63 21.91
C HIS A 144 3.43 16.10 22.53
N GLN A 145 3.83 17.34 22.27
CA GLN A 145 5.07 17.94 22.80
C GLN A 145 4.93 18.39 24.26
N ALA A 146 3.76 18.91 24.62
CA ALA A 146 3.43 19.41 25.96
C ALA A 146 1.97 19.06 26.28
N PRO A 147 1.68 17.82 26.71
CA PRO A 147 0.34 17.40 27.06
C PRO A 147 -0.09 18.04 28.38
N THR A 148 -1.34 18.49 28.46
CA THR A 148 -1.93 19.05 29.68
C THR A 148 -2.37 17.97 30.66
N SER A 149 -2.63 16.76 30.18
CA SER A 149 -2.96 15.60 30.99
C SER A 149 -2.38 14.33 30.38
N ARG A 150 -2.04 13.37 31.24
CA ARG A 150 -1.56 12.03 30.88
C ARG A 150 -2.34 11.01 31.70
N VAL A 151 -2.92 10.02 31.04
CA VAL A 151 -3.67 8.93 31.69
C VAL A 151 -3.15 7.61 31.18
N PHE A 152 -2.72 6.73 32.09
CA PHE A 152 -2.30 5.38 31.71
C PHE A 152 -3.54 4.52 31.40
N LEU A 153 -3.69 4.07 30.15
CA LEU A 153 -4.88 3.37 29.66
C LEU A 153 -4.75 1.84 29.70
N GLY A 154 -3.52 1.32 29.61
CA GLY A 154 -3.26 -0.12 29.54
C GLY A 154 -2.07 -0.43 28.65
N TYR A 155 -1.97 -1.65 28.16
CA TYR A 155 -0.81 -2.14 27.44
C TYR A 155 -1.10 -2.46 25.97
N VAL A 156 -0.07 -2.36 25.15
CA VAL A 156 -0.04 -3.03 23.83
C VAL A 156 -0.10 -4.54 24.06
N PRO A 157 -0.88 -5.32 23.28
CA PRO A 157 -0.88 -6.78 23.38
C PRO A 157 0.54 -7.37 23.30
N ALA A 158 0.87 -8.33 24.17
CA ALA A 158 2.22 -8.90 24.28
C ALA A 158 2.78 -9.41 22.94
N ASN A 159 1.95 -10.06 22.12
CA ASN A 159 2.35 -10.53 20.79
C ASN A 159 2.66 -9.41 19.78
N VAL A 160 2.05 -8.24 19.94
CA VAL A 160 2.35 -7.04 19.15
C VAL A 160 3.60 -6.36 19.70
N ALA A 161 3.68 -6.20 21.03
CA ALA A 161 4.81 -5.59 21.70
C ALA A 161 6.14 -6.34 21.43
N ALA A 162 6.11 -7.67 21.47
CA ALA A 162 7.26 -8.52 21.09
C ALA A 162 7.71 -8.32 19.63
N LYS A 163 6.78 -8.03 18.71
CA LYS A 163 7.13 -7.72 17.30
C LYS A 163 7.70 -6.31 17.15
N VAL A 164 7.20 -5.35 17.93
CA VAL A 164 7.76 -3.99 17.96
C VAL A 164 9.17 -4.00 18.55
N ALA A 165 9.43 -4.84 19.55
CA ALA A 165 10.77 -5.02 20.12
C ALA A 165 11.80 -5.59 19.12
N GLY A 166 11.34 -6.19 18.02
CA GLY A 166 12.20 -6.61 16.90
C GLY A 166 12.53 -5.49 15.91
N PHE A 167 12.04 -4.27 16.12
CA PHE A 167 12.43 -3.12 15.29
C PHE A 167 13.87 -2.71 15.58
N PRO A 168 14.57 -2.11 14.59
CA PRO A 168 15.91 -1.56 14.81
C PRO A 168 15.94 -0.57 15.98
N ASP A 169 17.03 -0.58 16.73
CA ASP A 169 17.25 0.34 17.85
C ASP A 169 17.08 1.79 17.38
N GLY A 170 16.31 2.56 18.17
CA GLY A 170 16.01 3.96 17.86
C GLY A 170 14.90 4.16 16.81
N MET A 171 14.24 3.10 16.32
CA MET A 171 13.07 3.24 15.45
C MET A 171 11.96 4.05 16.14
N PRO A 172 11.58 5.23 15.61
CA PRO A 172 10.46 5.97 16.15
C PRO A 172 9.17 5.16 16.01
N ILE A 173 8.40 5.07 17.10
CA ILE A 173 7.08 4.46 17.12
C ILE A 173 6.08 5.45 17.67
N ALA A 174 4.86 5.39 17.16
CA ALA A 174 3.76 6.21 17.63
C ALA A 174 2.47 5.40 17.67
N VAL A 175 1.43 5.96 18.28
CA VAL A 175 0.12 5.36 18.39
C VAL A 175 -0.95 6.40 18.10
N GLU A 176 -1.99 5.99 17.40
CA GLU A 176 -3.13 6.83 17.05
C GLU A 176 -4.41 6.17 17.59
N LEU A 177 -5.24 6.93 18.32
CA LEU A 177 -6.52 6.40 18.81
C LEU A 177 -7.48 6.34 17.62
N LYS A 178 -8.13 5.20 17.39
CA LYS A 178 -9.05 5.05 16.25
C LYS A 178 -10.50 4.97 16.66
N LYS A 179 -10.81 4.09 17.63
CA LYS A 179 -12.18 3.84 18.04
C LYS A 179 -12.24 3.39 19.48
N SER A 180 -13.16 3.97 20.24
CA SER A 180 -13.54 3.43 21.55
C SER A 180 -14.99 2.98 21.59
N ARG A 181 -15.26 2.03 22.48
CA ARG A 181 -16.59 1.59 22.90
C ARG A 181 -16.60 1.58 24.42
N ILE A 182 -17.49 2.37 25.01
CA ILE A 182 -17.65 2.51 26.45
C ILE A 182 -19.01 1.91 26.82
N GLY A 183 -19.00 0.80 27.55
CA GLY A 183 -20.19 0.17 28.13
C GLY A 183 -20.22 0.38 29.64
N GLU A 184 -21.24 -0.16 30.31
CA GLU A 184 -21.39 -0.07 31.76
C GLU A 184 -20.38 -0.90 32.55
N VAL A 185 -19.96 -2.06 32.00
CA VAL A 185 -19.01 -2.98 32.65
C VAL A 185 -17.64 -2.93 32.00
N ASP A 186 -17.56 -2.62 30.70
CA ASP A 186 -16.34 -2.81 29.92
C ASP A 186 -16.03 -1.60 29.02
N VAL A 187 -14.76 -1.45 28.67
CA VAL A 187 -14.21 -0.37 27.84
C VAL A 187 -13.26 -1.00 26.84
N ILE A 188 -13.52 -0.74 25.57
CA ILE A 188 -12.68 -1.24 24.48
C ILE A 188 -12.08 -0.06 23.73
N LEU A 189 -10.75 -0.04 23.59
CA LEU A 189 -10.01 0.96 22.82
C LEU A 189 -9.19 0.28 21.72
N ASN A 190 -9.44 0.69 20.48
CA ASN A 190 -8.64 0.29 19.32
C ASN A 190 -7.73 1.43 18.89
N CYS A 191 -6.45 1.10 18.71
CA CYS A 191 -5.41 2.01 18.27
C CYS A 191 -4.76 1.51 16.98
N ALA A 192 -4.22 2.42 16.18
CA ALA A 192 -3.28 2.09 15.12
C ALA A 192 -1.86 2.33 15.63
N GLY A 193 -0.97 1.36 15.43
CA GLY A 193 0.44 1.58 15.68
C GLY A 193 1.12 2.12 14.43
N LEU A 194 2.02 3.08 14.64
CA LEU A 194 2.60 3.91 13.61
C LEU A 194 4.12 3.81 13.64
N TRP A 195 4.72 3.94 12.46
CA TRP A 195 6.16 4.10 12.26
C TRP A 195 6.44 5.06 11.08
N PRO A 196 7.67 5.58 10.92
CA PRO A 196 8.02 6.47 9.82
C PRO A 196 7.84 5.76 8.46
N PRO A 197 7.47 6.45 7.37
CA PRO A 197 7.43 5.90 6.02
C PRO A 197 8.76 5.24 5.60
N ALA A 198 8.68 4.26 4.69
CA ALA A 198 9.87 3.52 4.21
C ALA A 198 10.97 4.44 3.66
N LYS A 199 10.61 5.56 3.02
CA LYS A 199 11.57 6.54 2.53
C LYS A 199 12.41 7.13 3.67
N GLN A 200 11.75 7.59 4.74
CA GLN A 200 12.42 8.18 5.90
C GLN A 200 13.26 7.13 6.63
N ARG A 201 12.74 5.92 6.85
CA ARG A 201 13.50 4.82 7.48
C ARG A 201 14.79 4.51 6.72
N ARG A 202 14.77 4.57 5.39
CA ARG A 202 15.97 4.39 4.55
C ARG A 202 16.94 5.55 4.65
N GLU A 203 16.44 6.78 4.68
CA GLU A 203 17.26 7.99 4.83
C GLU A 203 18.01 8.00 6.17
N VAL A 204 17.41 7.48 7.24
CA VAL A 204 18.05 7.37 8.57
C VAL A 204 18.76 6.03 8.81
N GLY A 205 18.88 5.18 7.80
CA GLY A 205 19.61 3.90 7.90
C GLY A 205 18.93 2.81 8.75
N LEU A 206 17.66 2.96 9.08
CA LEU A 206 16.88 1.98 9.83
C LEU A 206 16.25 0.88 8.94
N GLU A 207 16.21 1.08 7.62
CA GLU A 207 15.75 0.06 6.67
C GLU A 207 16.65 0.09 5.44
N THR A 208 17.15 -1.07 5.01
CA THR A 208 17.80 -1.19 3.70
C THR A 208 16.75 -1.21 2.61
N ALA A 209 16.96 -0.45 1.53
CA ALA A 209 16.09 -0.56 0.37
C ALA A 209 16.06 -2.02 -0.10
N PRO A 210 14.87 -2.60 -0.39
CA PRO A 210 14.83 -3.93 -0.96
C PRO A 210 15.66 -3.94 -2.24
N PRO A 211 16.39 -5.03 -2.53
CA PRO A 211 17.13 -5.14 -3.77
C PRO A 211 16.18 -4.82 -4.92
N LYS A 212 16.66 -4.02 -5.89
CA LYS A 212 15.85 -3.76 -7.08
C LYS A 212 15.49 -5.12 -7.67
N PRO A 213 14.20 -5.39 -7.93
CA PRO A 213 13.78 -6.68 -8.44
C PRO A 213 14.57 -6.97 -9.72
N PHE A 214 15.19 -8.15 -9.75
CA PHE A 214 16.06 -8.57 -10.84
C PHE A 214 15.30 -8.42 -12.16
N THR A 215 15.80 -7.55 -13.04
CA THR A 215 15.11 -7.18 -14.29
C THR A 215 15.80 -7.79 -15.50
N LYS A 216 16.69 -8.76 -15.31
CA LYS A 216 17.39 -9.40 -16.42
C LYS A 216 16.52 -10.53 -16.94
N VAL A 217 15.90 -10.30 -18.08
CA VAL A 217 15.37 -11.38 -18.92
C VAL A 217 16.59 -12.06 -19.52
N ASP A 218 16.84 -13.30 -19.13
CA ASP A 218 17.87 -14.13 -19.74
C ASP A 218 17.28 -14.99 -20.87
N GLU A 219 18.17 -15.60 -21.65
CA GLU A 219 17.78 -16.41 -22.81
C GLU A 219 16.91 -17.61 -22.39
N ASN A 220 17.17 -18.18 -21.21
CA ASN A 220 16.38 -19.29 -20.67
C ASN A 220 14.93 -18.86 -20.39
N ALA A 221 14.71 -17.67 -19.84
CA ALA A 221 13.37 -17.12 -19.63
C ALA A 221 12.62 -16.88 -20.95
N LEU A 222 13.33 -16.42 -22.00
CA LEU A 222 12.77 -16.27 -23.33
C LEU A 222 12.40 -17.61 -23.96
N GLN A 223 13.27 -18.63 -23.86
CA GLN A 223 12.97 -19.98 -24.33
C GLN A 223 11.75 -20.59 -23.64
N LYS A 224 11.59 -20.37 -22.33
CA LYS A 224 10.38 -20.79 -21.60
C LYS A 224 9.13 -20.08 -22.11
N LEU A 225 9.23 -18.79 -22.42
CA LEU A 225 8.12 -18.04 -23.01
C LEU A 225 7.76 -18.58 -24.39
N ASP A 226 8.77 -18.83 -25.24
CA ASP A 226 8.56 -19.36 -26.58
C ASP A 226 7.85 -20.73 -26.51
N ALA A 227 8.26 -21.61 -25.59
CA ALA A 227 7.58 -22.88 -25.32
C ALA A 227 6.13 -22.70 -24.82
N LEU A 228 5.87 -21.71 -23.96
CA LEU A 228 4.51 -21.37 -23.52
C LEU A 228 3.63 -20.90 -24.69
N ILE A 229 4.18 -20.08 -25.60
CA ILE A 229 3.48 -19.61 -26.80
C ILE A 229 3.15 -20.78 -27.73
N GLU A 230 4.12 -21.66 -28.00
CA GLU A 230 3.91 -22.86 -28.80
C GLU A 230 2.82 -23.75 -28.20
N ARG A 231 2.86 -23.97 -26.88
CA ARG A 231 1.84 -24.72 -26.15
C ARG A 231 0.45 -24.11 -26.32
N MET A 232 0.32 -22.79 -26.09
CA MET A 232 -0.97 -22.10 -26.29
C MET A 232 -1.46 -22.22 -27.73
N ASN A 233 -0.57 -22.18 -28.73
CA ASN A 233 -0.95 -22.31 -30.13
C ASN A 233 -1.36 -23.74 -30.51
N ALA A 234 -0.72 -24.75 -29.93
CA ALA A 234 -1.07 -26.16 -30.12
C ALA A 234 -2.37 -26.55 -29.40
N MET A 235 -2.68 -25.89 -28.29
CA MET A 235 -3.88 -26.17 -27.48
C MET A 235 -5.16 -25.76 -28.23
N PRO A 236 -6.19 -26.62 -28.30
CA PRO A 236 -7.50 -26.25 -28.82
C PRO A 236 -8.13 -25.15 -27.96
N ALA A 237 -8.60 -24.08 -28.60
CA ALA A 237 -9.31 -23.02 -27.90
C ALA A 237 -10.72 -23.49 -27.50
N LEU A 238 -11.08 -23.30 -26.23
CA LEU A 238 -12.44 -23.56 -25.78
C LEU A 238 -13.35 -22.42 -26.24
N THR A 239 -14.49 -22.76 -26.81
CA THR A 239 -15.57 -21.78 -26.98
C THR A 239 -16.07 -21.30 -25.61
N VAL A 240 -16.66 -20.11 -25.55
CA VAL A 240 -17.28 -19.57 -24.33
C VAL A 240 -18.24 -20.60 -23.70
N LYS A 241 -19.04 -21.29 -24.53
CA LYS A 241 -19.97 -22.33 -24.07
C LYS A 241 -19.23 -23.51 -23.42
N GLN A 242 -18.17 -24.01 -24.04
CA GLN A 242 -17.37 -25.12 -23.49
C GLN A 242 -16.70 -24.73 -22.18
N ALA A 243 -16.12 -23.53 -22.10
CA ALA A 243 -15.49 -23.03 -20.88
C ALA A 243 -16.51 -22.91 -19.73
N VAL A 244 -17.68 -22.32 -19.98
CA VAL A 244 -18.76 -22.21 -18.99
C VAL A 244 -19.27 -23.58 -18.56
N THR A 245 -19.43 -24.53 -19.49
CA THR A 245 -19.84 -25.90 -19.15
C THR A 245 -18.82 -26.58 -18.25
N ARG A 246 -17.52 -26.49 -18.55
CA ARG A 246 -16.46 -27.07 -17.71
C ARG A 246 -16.40 -26.42 -16.33
N GLN A 247 -16.49 -25.08 -16.25
CA GLN A 247 -16.52 -24.38 -14.97
C GLN A 247 -17.72 -24.80 -14.11
N LYS A 248 -18.90 -25.00 -14.71
CA LYS A 248 -20.09 -25.48 -13.99
C LYS A 248 -19.91 -26.91 -13.49
N MET A 249 -19.35 -27.81 -14.30
CA MET A 249 -19.11 -29.21 -13.90
C MET A 249 -18.13 -29.31 -12.72
N ASN A 250 -17.14 -28.43 -12.67
CA ASN A 250 -16.11 -28.43 -11.64
C ASN A 250 -16.41 -27.47 -10.49
N ARG A 251 -17.56 -26.78 -10.50
CA ARG A 251 -18.00 -25.97 -9.36
C ARG A 251 -18.38 -26.91 -8.22
N ILE A 252 -17.82 -26.68 -7.05
CA ILE A 252 -18.28 -27.32 -5.81
C ILE A 252 -19.56 -26.62 -5.39
N ASP A 253 -20.63 -27.38 -5.28
CA ASP A 253 -21.89 -26.94 -4.70
C ASP A 253 -22.09 -27.61 -3.35
N PHE A 254 -21.76 -26.90 -2.27
CA PHE A 254 -21.86 -27.44 -0.91
C PHE A 254 -23.30 -27.75 -0.46
N ILE A 255 -24.31 -27.39 -1.26
CA ILE A 255 -25.72 -27.66 -0.99
C ILE A 255 -26.19 -28.88 -1.78
N GLU A 256 -25.81 -28.98 -3.06
CA GLU A 256 -26.30 -30.02 -3.97
C GLU A 256 -25.38 -31.24 -4.09
N ASP A 257 -24.06 -31.07 -3.93
CA ASP A 257 -23.10 -32.17 -4.03
C ASP A 257 -23.07 -33.02 -2.75
N ASP A 258 -22.98 -34.34 -2.90
CA ASP A 258 -22.70 -35.23 -1.78
C ASP A 258 -21.25 -35.12 -1.28
N GLU A 259 -20.98 -35.61 -0.07
CA GLU A 259 -19.67 -35.48 0.59
C GLU A 259 -18.54 -36.11 -0.24
N ALA A 260 -18.79 -37.22 -0.94
CA ALA A 260 -17.80 -37.87 -1.79
C ALA A 260 -17.47 -37.01 -3.03
N THR A 261 -18.48 -36.36 -3.61
CA THR A 261 -18.35 -35.44 -4.74
C THR A 261 -17.60 -34.19 -4.32
N ILE A 262 -17.90 -33.63 -3.15
CA ILE A 262 -17.18 -32.49 -2.57
C ILE A 262 -15.72 -32.86 -2.35
N GLN A 263 -15.42 -34.00 -1.71
CA GLN A 263 -14.04 -34.43 -1.46
C GLN A 263 -13.27 -34.66 -2.75
N ARG A 264 -13.88 -35.29 -3.76
CA ARG A 264 -13.25 -35.47 -5.07
C ARG A 264 -12.96 -34.13 -5.75
N LYS A 265 -13.94 -33.23 -5.83
CA LYS A 265 -13.76 -31.91 -6.45
C LYS A 265 -12.76 -31.05 -5.68
N MET A 266 -12.71 -31.15 -4.35
CA MET A 266 -11.69 -30.48 -3.52
C MET A 266 -10.30 -31.03 -3.80
N ALA A 267 -10.13 -32.35 -3.91
CA ALA A 267 -8.86 -32.97 -4.24
C ALA A 267 -8.41 -32.61 -5.67
N GLU A 268 -9.34 -32.52 -6.62
CA GLU A 268 -9.06 -32.01 -7.98
C GLU A 268 -8.65 -30.54 -7.95
N LEU A 269 -9.37 -29.67 -7.22
CA LEU A 269 -8.99 -28.26 -7.06
C LEU A 269 -7.65 -28.08 -6.32
N GLU A 270 -7.33 -28.96 -5.37
CA GLU A 270 -6.07 -28.94 -4.64
C GLU A 270 -4.91 -29.44 -5.53
N ALA A 271 -5.15 -30.39 -6.42
CA ALA A 271 -4.22 -30.77 -7.48
C ALA A 271 -4.10 -29.69 -8.59
N ASP A 272 -5.14 -28.88 -8.80
CA ASP A 272 -5.12 -27.70 -9.68
C ASP A 272 -4.46 -26.49 -9.02
N ARG A 273 -4.27 -26.53 -7.71
CA ARG A 273 -3.65 -25.44 -6.97
C ARG A 273 -2.15 -25.43 -7.25
N SER A 274 -1.73 -24.48 -8.06
CA SER A 274 -0.34 -24.10 -8.26
C SER A 274 0.38 -23.89 -6.91
N SER A 275 1.31 -24.80 -6.57
CA SER A 275 2.23 -24.66 -5.43
C SER A 275 3.08 -23.39 -5.58
N SER A 276 3.39 -22.98 -6.83
CA SER A 276 4.22 -21.83 -7.14
C SER A 276 3.61 -20.47 -6.75
N VAL A 277 2.29 -20.38 -6.58
CA VAL A 277 1.56 -19.13 -6.25
C VAL A 277 1.24 -19.00 -4.75
N LEU A 278 1.14 -20.12 -4.02
CA LEU A 278 0.53 -20.14 -2.67
C LEU A 278 1.51 -20.27 -1.51
N GLU A 279 2.71 -20.78 -1.75
CA GLU A 279 3.65 -21.10 -0.67
C GLU A 279 4.64 -19.98 -0.36
N ASP A 280 4.52 -18.83 -1.02
CA ASP A 280 5.53 -17.78 -0.90
C ASP A 280 5.16 -16.66 0.10
N PRO A 281 5.88 -16.54 1.23
CA PRO A 281 5.64 -15.51 2.24
C PRO A 281 5.88 -14.07 1.76
N GLY A 282 6.63 -13.86 0.67
CA GLY A 282 6.81 -12.54 0.05
C GLY A 282 5.64 -12.11 -0.84
N GLY A 283 4.75 -13.05 -1.16
CA GLY A 283 3.65 -12.89 -2.08
C GLY A 283 4.10 -12.68 -3.53
N ILE A 284 3.13 -12.81 -4.43
CA ILE A 284 3.27 -12.71 -5.89
C ILE A 284 4.06 -11.48 -6.39
N LYS A 285 4.02 -10.36 -5.65
CA LYS A 285 4.61 -9.07 -6.09
C LYS A 285 6.12 -9.10 -6.23
N GLN A 286 6.82 -10.00 -5.54
CA GLN A 286 8.28 -10.09 -5.68
C GLN A 286 8.71 -10.57 -7.07
N TYR A 287 7.82 -11.28 -7.77
CA TYR A 287 8.05 -11.82 -9.11
C TYR A 287 7.63 -10.86 -10.22
N ASP A 288 7.22 -9.62 -9.91
CA ASP A 288 6.70 -8.67 -10.89
C ASP A 288 7.62 -8.47 -12.10
N ASN A 289 8.94 -8.61 -11.93
CA ASN A 289 9.93 -8.41 -12.97
C ASN A 289 10.71 -9.67 -13.35
N ASP A 290 10.29 -10.84 -12.86
CA ASP A 290 10.87 -12.14 -13.19
C ASP A 290 10.06 -12.79 -14.31
N LEU A 291 10.57 -12.77 -15.54
CA LEU A 291 9.84 -13.35 -16.68
C LEU A 291 9.63 -14.85 -16.53
N ALA A 292 10.67 -15.59 -16.12
CA ALA A 292 10.61 -17.04 -16.03
C ALA A 292 9.54 -17.48 -15.02
N LYS A 293 9.45 -16.81 -13.87
CA LYS A 293 8.44 -17.13 -12.87
C LYS A 293 7.03 -16.74 -13.32
N GLN A 294 6.85 -15.61 -14.00
CA GLN A 294 5.55 -15.24 -14.54
C GLN A 294 5.08 -16.24 -15.62
N VAL A 295 6.00 -16.72 -16.46
CA VAL A 295 5.72 -17.76 -17.47
C VAL A 295 5.33 -19.07 -16.80
N GLU A 296 6.04 -19.50 -15.77
CA GLU A 296 5.71 -20.70 -14.98
C GLU A 296 4.30 -20.63 -14.40
N ILE A 297 3.95 -19.53 -13.73
CA ILE A 297 2.62 -19.31 -13.15
C ILE A 297 1.52 -19.36 -14.22
N VAL A 298 1.75 -18.72 -15.38
CA VAL A 298 0.77 -18.76 -16.48
C VAL A 298 0.67 -20.16 -17.07
N ASN A 299 1.78 -20.89 -17.21
CA ASN A 299 1.80 -22.25 -17.73
C ASN A 299 1.03 -23.23 -16.81
N GLU A 300 1.21 -23.14 -15.50
CA GLU A 300 0.42 -23.91 -14.52
C GLU A 300 -1.06 -23.52 -14.57
N GLY A 301 -1.36 -22.24 -14.75
CA GLY A 301 -2.72 -21.77 -14.96
C GLY A 301 -3.37 -22.30 -16.26
N LEU A 302 -2.58 -22.60 -17.30
CA LEU A 302 -3.07 -23.29 -18.50
C LEU A 302 -3.45 -24.75 -18.21
N ASP A 303 -2.73 -25.45 -17.34
CA ASP A 303 -3.09 -26.81 -16.91
C ASP A 303 -4.48 -26.82 -16.25
N GLY A 304 -4.77 -25.81 -15.42
CA GLY A 304 -6.10 -25.60 -14.84
C GLY A 304 -7.16 -25.27 -15.88
N TRP A 305 -6.83 -24.42 -16.87
CA TRP A 305 -7.75 -24.10 -17.96
C TRP A 305 -8.13 -25.33 -18.79
N GLU A 306 -7.15 -26.16 -19.15
CA GLU A 306 -7.37 -27.37 -19.95
C GLU A 306 -8.26 -28.37 -19.20
N ARG A 307 -8.00 -28.59 -17.91
CA ARG A 307 -8.74 -29.55 -17.09
C ARG A 307 -10.13 -29.04 -16.70
N SER A 308 -10.19 -27.85 -16.09
CA SER A 308 -11.40 -27.37 -15.42
C SER A 308 -12.10 -26.20 -16.09
N GLY A 309 -11.48 -25.58 -17.11
CA GLY A 309 -11.95 -24.33 -17.68
C GLY A 309 -11.72 -23.13 -16.75
N MET A 310 -10.93 -23.29 -15.68
CA MET A 310 -10.54 -22.18 -14.82
C MET A 310 -9.51 -21.31 -15.53
N THR A 311 -9.77 -20.01 -15.61
CA THR A 311 -8.87 -19.08 -16.31
C THR A 311 -7.66 -18.72 -15.45
N PRO A 312 -6.44 -18.64 -16.01
CA PRO A 312 -5.27 -18.15 -15.27
C PRO A 312 -5.50 -16.70 -14.85
N ALA A 313 -5.04 -16.28 -13.66
CA ALA A 313 -5.30 -14.91 -13.24
C ALA A 313 -4.65 -13.88 -14.20
N PRO A 314 -5.38 -12.83 -14.62
CA PRO A 314 -4.95 -11.94 -15.71
C PRO A 314 -3.76 -11.06 -15.34
N TYR A 315 -3.51 -10.88 -14.04
CA TYR A 315 -2.40 -10.08 -13.56
C TYR A 315 -1.04 -10.63 -14.04
N TYR A 316 -0.86 -11.94 -14.03
CA TYR A 316 0.41 -12.59 -14.41
C TYR A 316 0.70 -12.44 -15.91
N SER A 317 -0.29 -12.74 -16.74
CA SER A 317 -0.21 -12.54 -18.19
C SER A 317 0.06 -11.06 -18.54
N TYR A 318 -0.54 -10.12 -17.80
CA TYR A 318 -0.24 -8.70 -17.94
C TYR A 318 1.21 -8.37 -17.58
N ARG A 319 1.77 -8.99 -16.52
CA ARG A 319 3.18 -8.80 -16.15
C ARG A 319 4.13 -9.29 -17.24
N ILE A 320 3.87 -10.45 -17.87
CA ILE A 320 4.67 -10.94 -19.02
C ILE A 320 4.74 -9.87 -20.11
N ALA A 321 3.59 -9.35 -20.55
CA ALA A 321 3.54 -8.33 -21.60
C ALA A 321 4.27 -7.02 -21.21
N VAL A 322 4.17 -6.60 -19.94
CA VAL A 322 4.91 -5.43 -19.42
C VAL A 322 6.42 -5.69 -19.40
N ILE A 323 6.87 -6.87 -18.99
CA ILE A 323 8.29 -7.22 -18.95
C ILE A 323 8.88 -7.19 -20.37
N LEU A 324 8.23 -7.87 -21.33
CA LEU A 324 8.68 -7.91 -22.73
C LEU A 324 8.78 -6.51 -23.35
N SER A 325 7.78 -5.66 -23.09
CA SER A 325 7.79 -4.29 -23.58
C SER A 325 8.89 -3.42 -22.98
N LYS A 326 9.29 -3.66 -21.72
CA LYS A 326 10.44 -2.95 -21.12
C LYS A 326 11.76 -3.40 -21.71
N GLN A 327 11.87 -4.69 -22.07
CA GLN A 327 13.06 -5.26 -22.72
C GLN A 327 13.11 -5.02 -24.23
N LYS A 328 12.04 -4.44 -24.81
CA LYS A 328 11.89 -4.22 -26.27
C LYS A 328 11.83 -5.52 -27.08
N GLU A 329 11.35 -6.60 -26.48
CA GLU A 329 11.05 -7.88 -27.16
C GLU A 329 9.70 -7.78 -27.90
N VAL A 330 9.64 -6.93 -28.93
CA VAL A 330 8.37 -6.51 -29.56
C VAL A 330 7.65 -7.67 -30.24
N GLU A 331 8.36 -8.52 -30.98
CA GLU A 331 7.74 -9.62 -31.72
C GLU A 331 7.23 -10.71 -30.77
N ARG A 332 8.05 -11.12 -29.79
CA ARG A 332 7.61 -12.06 -28.73
C ARG A 332 6.43 -11.53 -27.93
N GLU A 333 6.38 -10.22 -27.66
CA GLU A 333 5.22 -9.60 -27.02
C GLU A 333 3.95 -9.78 -27.87
N LYS A 334 4.04 -9.57 -29.19
CA LYS A 334 2.90 -9.78 -30.10
C LYS A 334 2.49 -11.25 -30.14
N ASP A 335 3.44 -12.16 -30.31
CA ASP A 335 3.18 -13.60 -30.41
C ASP A 335 2.51 -14.12 -29.12
N PHE A 336 3.01 -13.70 -27.96
CA PHE A 336 2.39 -14.00 -26.68
C PHE A 336 0.96 -13.46 -26.59
N LEU A 337 0.75 -12.18 -26.92
CA LEU A 337 -0.56 -11.55 -26.84
C LEU A 337 -1.57 -12.20 -27.80
N ALA A 338 -1.14 -12.58 -29.00
CA ALA A 338 -1.95 -13.28 -29.99
C ALA A 338 -2.39 -14.66 -29.47
N ALA A 339 -1.42 -15.46 -29.01
CA ALA A 339 -1.65 -16.79 -28.47
C ALA A 339 -2.55 -16.75 -27.21
N TRP A 340 -2.33 -15.78 -26.32
CA TRP A 340 -3.14 -15.60 -25.13
C TRP A 340 -4.58 -15.15 -25.48
N CYS A 341 -4.75 -14.19 -26.38
CA CYS A 341 -6.08 -13.67 -26.74
C CYS A 341 -6.96 -14.74 -27.40
N ARG A 342 -6.36 -15.70 -28.12
CA ARG A 342 -7.07 -16.84 -28.71
C ARG A 342 -7.87 -17.65 -27.67
N HIS A 343 -7.40 -17.72 -26.43
CA HIS A 343 -8.04 -18.51 -25.37
C HIS A 343 -8.93 -17.67 -24.45
N PHE A 344 -8.51 -16.44 -24.15
CA PHE A 344 -9.02 -15.72 -22.99
C PHE A 344 -9.73 -14.41 -23.30
N SER A 345 -9.72 -13.94 -24.55
CA SER A 345 -10.29 -12.64 -24.91
C SER A 345 -11.82 -12.56 -24.71
N GLU A 346 -12.53 -13.66 -24.95
CA GLU A 346 -13.99 -13.71 -24.84
C GLU A 346 -14.49 -14.25 -23.49
N VAL A 347 -13.67 -15.05 -22.80
CA VAL A 347 -14.05 -15.73 -21.55
C VAL A 347 -13.58 -14.98 -20.30
N GLY A 348 -12.53 -14.16 -20.44
CA GLY A 348 -11.93 -13.44 -19.33
C GLY A 348 -12.83 -12.35 -18.74
N ILE A 349 -13.05 -12.39 -17.42
CA ILE A 349 -13.81 -11.37 -16.70
C ILE A 349 -12.87 -10.46 -15.92
N GLY A 350 -12.93 -9.16 -16.20
CA GLY A 350 -12.25 -8.12 -15.42
C GLY A 350 -11.37 -7.17 -16.24
N GLN A 351 -11.07 -6.00 -15.66
CA GLN A 351 -10.36 -4.92 -16.36
C GLN A 351 -9.02 -5.34 -16.95
N ARG A 352 -8.25 -6.20 -16.26
CA ARG A 352 -6.94 -6.65 -16.74
C ARG A 352 -6.99 -7.54 -17.98
N TYR A 353 -8.07 -8.30 -18.17
CA TYR A 353 -8.28 -9.05 -19.41
C TYR A 353 -8.53 -8.09 -20.57
N ALA A 354 -9.41 -7.10 -20.37
CA ALA A 354 -9.69 -6.07 -21.36
C ALA A 354 -8.42 -5.26 -21.71
N ASP A 355 -7.59 -4.93 -20.72
CA ASP A 355 -6.32 -4.23 -20.93
C ASP A 355 -5.34 -5.06 -21.80
N LEU A 356 -5.31 -6.38 -21.64
CA LEU A 356 -4.47 -7.29 -22.46
C LEU A 356 -4.96 -7.34 -23.92
N VAL A 357 -6.28 -7.46 -24.13
CA VAL A 357 -6.88 -7.44 -25.47
C VAL A 357 -6.61 -6.10 -26.17
N GLU A 358 -6.79 -4.99 -25.46
CA GLU A 358 -6.51 -3.66 -26.01
C GLU A 358 -5.03 -3.46 -26.30
N ARG A 359 -4.14 -4.01 -25.47
CA ARG A 359 -2.70 -4.02 -25.72
C ARG A 359 -2.37 -4.83 -26.98
N ALA A 360 -2.95 -6.01 -27.14
CA ALA A 360 -2.80 -6.85 -28.33
C ALA A 360 -3.21 -6.09 -29.61
N ARG A 361 -4.35 -5.38 -29.56
CA ARG A 361 -4.82 -4.52 -30.66
C ARG A 361 -3.81 -3.42 -30.99
N LYS A 362 -3.35 -2.66 -29.99
CA LYS A 362 -2.36 -1.57 -30.18
C LYS A 362 -1.02 -2.05 -30.73
N LYS A 363 -0.65 -3.30 -30.40
CA LYS A 363 0.62 -3.91 -30.83
C LYS A 363 0.51 -4.60 -32.19
N GLY A 364 -0.69 -4.70 -32.77
CA GLY A 364 -0.91 -5.42 -34.04
C GLY A 364 -0.75 -6.94 -33.89
N ALA A 365 -1.08 -7.49 -32.73
CA ALA A 365 -1.00 -8.93 -32.46
C ALA A 365 -2.17 -9.71 -33.10
N PHE A 366 -3.26 -9.02 -33.48
CA PHE A 366 -4.32 -9.64 -34.26
C PHE A 366 -3.98 -9.54 -35.75
N PRO A 367 -4.19 -10.61 -36.54
CA PRO A 367 -4.14 -10.49 -37.98
C PRO A 367 -5.13 -9.43 -38.44
N VAL A 368 -4.69 -8.55 -39.34
CA VAL A 368 -5.59 -7.62 -40.02
C VAL A 368 -6.58 -8.48 -40.81
N ALA A 369 -7.87 -8.37 -40.47
CA ALA A 369 -8.94 -9.10 -41.12
C ALA A 369 -9.05 -8.76 -42.60
#